data_AF-R1G007-F1
#
_entry.id   AF-R1G007-F1
#
_cell.length_a   1.000
_cell.length_b   1.000
_cell.length_c   1.000
_cell.angle_alpha   90.00
_cell.angle_beta   90.00
_cell.angle_gamma   90.00
#
_symmetry.space_group_name_H-M   'P 1'
#
loop_
_entity.id
_entity.type
_entity.pdbx_description
1 polymer ?
#
loop_
_entity_poly.entity_id
_entity_poly.type
_entity_poly.pdbx_seq_one_letter_code
_entity_poly.pdbx_strand_id
1 'polypeptide(L)'
;MTGARSREGEDESGPQMPQKKHFRSRAHSNVLNANDFWFPARPQDVPWGEYFPQRASGERAKTFPSQLVLGIEIRPKLVEYVQKRALALRHEAAQATAADAADAATYENVWALHNNAMRFMPNFFEKGQLSKIFICFPDPHFKRKNHRKRIISQPLLAEFGYTLSAGGHL
;
A
#
# COMPACT_ATOMS: atom_id res chain seq x y z
N MET A 1 8.91 37.07 -36.17
CA MET A 1 9.57 35.98 -35.43
C MET A 1 10.19 36.56 -34.18
N THR A 2 9.48 36.48 -33.05
CA THR A 2 10.05 36.68 -31.71
C THR A 2 9.21 35.85 -30.76
N GLY A 3 9.70 34.64 -30.48
CA GLY A 3 9.02 33.67 -29.64
C GLY A 3 9.03 34.11 -28.18
N ALA A 4 7.84 34.21 -27.61
CA ALA A 4 7.67 34.21 -26.16
C ALA A 4 7.98 32.79 -25.66
N ARG A 5 9.12 32.61 -24.99
CA ARG A 5 9.35 31.44 -24.14
C ARG A 5 8.62 31.68 -22.83
N SER A 6 7.44 31.09 -22.70
CA SER A 6 6.79 30.89 -21.41
C SER A 6 7.72 30.04 -20.54
N ARG A 7 8.22 30.60 -19.44
CA ARG A 7 8.82 29.82 -18.36
C ARG A 7 7.68 29.05 -17.71
N GLU A 8 7.63 27.75 -17.94
CA GLU A 8 6.88 26.85 -17.07
C GLU A 8 7.58 26.91 -15.70
N GLY A 9 6.92 27.55 -14.74
CA GLY A 9 7.34 27.48 -13.35
C GLY A 9 7.09 26.05 -12.88
N GLU A 10 8.16 25.33 -12.59
CA GLU A 10 8.09 24.17 -11.72
C GLU A 10 7.58 24.67 -10.36
N ASP A 11 6.37 24.26 -9.97
CA ASP A 11 5.82 24.54 -8.64
C ASP A 11 6.79 23.98 -7.58
N GLU A 12 7.57 24.86 -6.94
CA GLU A 12 8.46 24.52 -5.81
C GLU A 12 7.68 24.08 -4.55
N SER A 13 6.35 24.02 -4.59
CA SER A 13 5.55 23.48 -3.50
C SER A 13 5.55 21.96 -3.55
N GLY A 14 6.26 21.30 -2.64
CA GLY A 14 6.24 19.84 -2.50
C GLY A 14 4.82 19.25 -2.27
N PRO A 15 4.69 17.91 -2.21
CA PRO A 15 3.39 17.24 -2.15
C PRO A 15 2.53 17.70 -0.96
N GLN A 16 1.35 18.24 -1.25
CA GLN A 16 0.40 18.71 -0.23
C GLN A 16 -0.36 17.54 0.43
N MET A 17 -0.58 17.65 1.75
CA MET A 17 -1.38 16.68 2.52
C MET A 17 -2.79 16.50 1.91
N PRO A 18 -3.19 15.29 1.49
CA PRO A 18 -4.46 15.08 0.82
C PRO A 18 -5.64 15.16 1.81
N GLN A 19 -6.74 15.77 1.37
CA GLN A 19 -7.98 15.81 2.16
C GLN A 19 -8.86 14.61 1.83
N LYS A 20 -9.14 13.77 2.85
CA LYS A 20 -9.92 12.51 2.72
C LYS A 20 -11.28 12.70 2.01
N LYS A 21 -11.90 13.88 2.13
CA LYS A 21 -13.21 14.19 1.51
C LYS A 21 -13.18 14.07 -0.03
N HIS A 22 -12.06 14.34 -0.69
CA HIS A 22 -11.92 14.28 -2.14
C HIS A 22 -11.75 12.85 -2.69
N PHE A 23 -11.46 11.88 -1.82
CA PHE A 23 -11.15 10.50 -2.18
C PHE A 23 -12.24 9.50 -1.76
N ARG A 24 -13.40 10.00 -1.31
CA ARG A 24 -14.53 9.15 -0.94
C ARG A 24 -14.98 8.32 -2.15
N SER A 25 -15.19 7.03 -1.91
CA SER A 25 -15.73 6.07 -2.87
C SER A 25 -16.82 5.26 -2.18
N ARG A 26 -17.62 4.52 -2.97
CA ARG A 26 -18.65 3.62 -2.40
C ARG A 26 -17.98 2.58 -1.48
N ALA A 27 -18.63 2.28 -0.36
CA ALA A 27 -18.08 1.39 0.66
C ALA A 27 -17.82 -0.04 0.15
N HIS A 28 -18.58 -0.49 -0.85
CA HIS A 28 -18.51 -1.86 -1.36
C HIS A 28 -18.04 -1.86 -2.82
N SER A 29 -16.81 -2.30 -3.05
CA SER A 29 -16.36 -2.73 -4.38
C SER A 29 -16.75 -4.18 -4.61
N ASN A 30 -17.18 -4.53 -5.82
CA ASN A 30 -17.42 -5.94 -6.14
C ASN A 30 -16.10 -6.63 -6.44
N VAL A 31 -15.52 -7.25 -5.41
CA VAL A 31 -14.22 -7.93 -5.49
C VAL A 31 -14.15 -8.99 -6.59
N LEU A 32 -15.29 -9.59 -6.94
CA LEU A 32 -15.36 -10.64 -7.96
C LEU A 32 -15.36 -10.12 -9.41
N ASN A 33 -15.71 -8.85 -9.63
CA ASN A 33 -15.77 -8.26 -10.98
C ASN A 33 -14.60 -7.31 -11.25
N ALA A 34 -13.76 -7.05 -10.24
CA ALA A 34 -12.58 -6.22 -10.40
C ALA A 34 -11.46 -7.09 -11.01
N ASN A 35 -11.38 -7.06 -12.34
CA ASN A 35 -10.49 -7.90 -13.15
C ASN A 35 -9.29 -7.16 -13.72
N ASP A 36 -9.29 -5.83 -13.64
CA ASP A 36 -8.24 -4.99 -14.21
C ASP A 36 -7.16 -4.71 -13.15
N PHE A 37 -6.45 -5.76 -12.75
CA PHE A 37 -5.29 -5.69 -11.86
C PHE A 37 -4.11 -6.35 -12.52
N TRP A 38 -2.95 -5.71 -12.39
CA TRP A 38 -1.68 -6.32 -12.74
C TRP A 38 -1.29 -7.36 -11.69
N PHE A 39 -0.85 -8.52 -12.15
CA PHE A 39 -0.25 -9.57 -11.32
C PHE A 39 1.11 -9.93 -11.92
N PRO A 40 2.17 -10.03 -11.11
CA PRO A 40 3.44 -10.54 -11.59
C PRO A 40 3.32 -12.02 -12.00
N ALA A 41 4.17 -12.47 -12.93
CA ALA A 41 4.22 -13.90 -13.29
C ALA A 41 4.79 -14.74 -12.12
N ARG A 42 5.77 -14.19 -11.39
CA ARG A 42 6.40 -14.81 -10.22
C ARG A 42 6.76 -13.74 -9.18
N PRO A 43 6.94 -14.09 -7.90
CA PRO A 43 7.30 -13.14 -6.84
C PRO A 43 8.55 -12.29 -7.14
N GLN A 44 9.51 -12.83 -7.87
CA GLN A 44 10.75 -12.14 -8.24
C GLN A 44 10.52 -11.02 -9.26
N ASP A 45 9.41 -11.08 -10.00
CA ASP A 45 9.06 -10.10 -11.04
C ASP A 45 8.32 -8.89 -10.44
N VAL A 46 8.10 -8.85 -9.11
CA VAL A 46 7.51 -7.67 -8.45
C VAL A 46 8.55 -6.55 -8.39
N PRO A 47 8.26 -5.35 -8.93
CA PRO A 47 9.20 -4.24 -8.94
C PRO A 47 9.24 -3.55 -7.57
N TRP A 48 9.65 -4.27 -6.53
CA TRP A 48 9.62 -3.75 -5.16
C TRP A 48 10.45 -2.48 -4.95
N GLY A 49 11.43 -2.22 -5.82
CA GLY A 49 12.21 -0.98 -5.81
C GLY A 49 11.39 0.26 -6.17
N GLU A 50 10.32 0.11 -6.97
CA GLU A 50 9.40 1.20 -7.29
C GLU A 50 8.51 1.57 -6.08
N TYR A 51 8.12 0.56 -5.27
CA TYR A 51 7.25 0.77 -4.11
C TYR A 51 8.02 1.22 -2.88
N PHE A 52 9.27 0.78 -2.75
CA PHE A 52 10.15 1.08 -1.64
C PHE A 52 11.54 1.49 -2.17
N PRO A 53 11.70 2.71 -2.71
CA PRO A 53 12.96 3.15 -3.30
C PRO A 53 14.09 3.30 -2.27
N GLN A 54 13.77 3.65 -1.02
CA GLN A 54 14.76 3.90 0.04
C GLN A 54 14.87 2.71 1.01
N ARG A 55 15.31 1.54 0.49
CA ARG A 55 15.37 0.28 1.27
C ARG A 55 16.39 0.28 2.42
N ALA A 56 17.37 1.16 2.46
CA ALA A 56 18.36 1.30 3.54
C ALA A 56 18.30 2.75 4.07
N SER A 57 18.31 3.13 5.35
CA SER A 57 18.57 2.53 6.68
C SER A 57 17.91 3.49 7.71
N GLY A 58 17.71 3.09 8.98
CA GLY A 58 17.13 3.95 10.04
C GLY A 58 15.67 3.64 10.41
N GLU A 59 15.18 4.21 11.51
CA GLU A 59 13.81 4.05 12.01
C GLU A 59 12.78 4.74 11.10
N ARG A 60 11.68 4.03 10.82
CA ARG A 60 10.71 4.39 9.77
C ARG A 60 9.34 4.61 10.39
N ALA A 61 8.24 4.31 9.71
CA ALA A 61 6.89 4.51 10.27
C ALA A 61 6.82 4.11 11.76
N LYS A 62 6.11 4.91 12.57
CA LYS A 62 6.07 4.77 14.05
C LYS A 62 5.77 3.36 14.53
N THR A 63 5.04 2.59 13.72
CA THR A 63 4.75 1.19 13.94
C THR A 63 5.54 0.36 12.92
N PHE A 64 6.34 -0.60 13.41
CA PHE A 64 7.27 -1.43 12.63
C PHE A 64 8.38 -0.64 11.91
N PRO A 65 9.22 0.13 12.63
CA PRO A 65 10.21 1.01 12.03
C PRO A 65 11.27 0.27 11.20
N SER A 66 11.54 -1.00 11.48
CA SER A 66 12.51 -1.81 10.75
C SER A 66 11.90 -2.74 9.68
N GLN A 67 10.58 -2.70 9.47
CA GLN A 67 9.89 -3.60 8.53
C GLN A 67 9.23 -2.81 7.39
N LEU A 68 9.19 -3.40 6.19
CA LEU A 68 8.36 -2.89 5.10
C LEU A 68 6.90 -3.26 5.36
N VAL A 69 6.00 -2.29 5.13
CA VAL A 69 4.56 -2.44 5.31
C VAL A 69 3.87 -2.11 3.99
N LEU A 70 3.14 -3.09 3.46
CA LEU A 70 2.36 -2.95 2.25
C LEU A 70 0.86 -3.05 2.58
N GLY A 71 0.10 -2.02 2.25
CA GLY A 71 -1.35 -2.10 2.22
C GLY A 71 -1.84 -2.54 0.84
N ILE A 72 -2.68 -3.56 0.75
CA ILE A 72 -3.36 -3.94 -0.49
C ILE A 72 -4.81 -3.50 -0.39
N GLU A 73 -5.25 -2.65 -1.32
CA GLU A 73 -6.62 -2.12 -1.32
C GLU A 73 -7.17 -2.11 -2.75
N ILE A 74 -8.44 -2.50 -2.88
CA ILE A 74 -9.10 -2.70 -4.17
C ILE A 74 -9.71 -1.41 -4.73
N ARG A 75 -9.83 -0.36 -3.91
CA ARG A 75 -10.43 0.93 -4.29
C ARG A 75 -9.36 1.91 -4.76
N PRO A 76 -9.34 2.32 -6.04
CA PRO A 76 -8.27 3.15 -6.58
C PRO A 76 -8.17 4.51 -5.88
N LYS A 77 -9.32 5.16 -5.61
CA LYS A 77 -9.33 6.45 -4.89
C LYS A 77 -8.74 6.36 -3.48
N LEU A 78 -8.93 5.24 -2.79
CA LEU A 78 -8.36 5.09 -1.44
C LEU A 78 -6.86 4.82 -1.51
N VAL A 79 -6.41 4.01 -2.47
CA VAL A 79 -4.99 3.81 -2.72
C VAL A 79 -4.31 5.13 -3.06
N GLU A 80 -4.89 5.91 -3.97
CA GLU A 80 -4.39 7.23 -4.35
C GLU A 80 -4.29 8.18 -3.14
N TYR A 81 -5.30 8.18 -2.27
CA TYR A 81 -5.27 8.95 -1.02
C TYR A 81 -4.11 8.53 -0.12
N VAL A 82 -3.93 7.22 0.09
CA VAL A 82 -2.88 6.69 0.98
C VAL A 82 -1.49 6.97 0.40
N GLN A 83 -1.30 6.79 -0.91
CA GLN A 83 -0.05 7.10 -1.60
C GLN A 83 0.29 8.60 -1.49
N LYS A 84 -0.66 9.49 -1.82
CA LYS A 84 -0.47 10.95 -1.68
C LYS A 84 -0.15 11.34 -0.24
N ARG A 85 -0.79 10.69 0.73
CA ARG A 85 -0.52 10.94 2.15
C ARG A 85 0.87 10.46 2.57
N ALA A 86 1.29 9.29 2.11
CA ALA A 86 2.64 8.78 2.37
C ALA A 86 3.71 9.72 1.80
N LEU A 87 3.52 10.21 0.57
CA LEU A 87 4.43 11.16 -0.07
C LEU A 87 4.49 12.51 0.68
N ALA A 88 3.34 13.07 1.07
CA ALA A 88 3.30 14.29 1.86
C ALA A 88 4.01 14.13 3.22
N LEU A 89 3.79 13.01 3.92
CA LEU A 89 4.44 12.71 5.20
C LEU A 89 5.96 12.51 5.07
N ARG A 90 6.43 11.89 3.97
CA ARG A 90 7.86 11.76 3.67
C ARG A 90 8.49 13.14 3.43
N HIS A 91 7.81 14.00 2.68
CA HIS A 91 8.26 15.36 2.42
C HIS A 91 8.32 16.21 3.70
N GLU A 92 7.29 16.14 4.55
CA GLU A 92 7.30 16.77 5.88
C GLU A 92 8.45 16.24 6.76
N ALA A 93 8.68 14.93 6.76
CA ALA A 93 9.77 14.31 7.52
C ALA A 93 11.17 14.73 7.01
N ALA A 94 11.34 14.88 5.69
CA ALA A 94 12.60 15.33 5.09
C ALA A 94 12.94 16.80 5.43
N GLN A 95 11.94 17.61 5.78
CA GLN A 95 12.11 19.00 6.19
C GLN A 95 12.21 19.18 7.71
N ALA A 96 12.08 18.11 8.50
CA ALA A 96 12.19 18.18 9.95
C ALA A 96 13.62 18.57 10.37
N THR A 97 13.74 19.39 11.41
CA THR A 97 15.05 19.83 11.91
C THR A 97 15.76 18.71 12.66
N ALA A 98 17.09 18.80 12.78
CA ALA A 98 17.89 17.81 13.50
C ALA A 98 17.47 17.61 14.98
N ALA A 99 16.81 18.61 15.59
CA ALA A 99 16.28 18.51 16.95
C ALA A 99 15.05 17.59 17.05
N ASP A 100 14.28 17.44 15.97
CA ASP A 100 13.06 16.62 15.91
C ASP A 100 13.34 15.21 15.34
N ALA A 101 14.51 15.01 14.73
CA ALA A 101 14.81 13.87 13.86
C ALA A 101 15.06 12.53 14.60
N ALA A 102 15.44 12.56 15.88
CA ALA A 102 15.85 11.35 16.61
C ALA A 102 14.72 10.30 16.74
N ASP A 103 13.46 10.73 16.75
CA ASP A 103 12.26 9.86 16.85
C ASP A 103 11.26 10.08 15.68
N ALA A 104 11.67 10.82 14.64
CA ALA A 104 10.77 11.19 13.54
C ALA A 104 10.61 10.05 12.53
N ALA A 105 9.37 9.55 12.39
CA ALA A 105 9.04 8.57 11.37
C ALA A 105 9.20 9.14 9.95
N THR A 106 10.04 8.50 9.14
CA THR A 106 10.27 8.89 7.73
C THR A 106 9.19 8.42 6.77
N TYR A 107 8.40 7.40 7.15
CA TYR A 107 7.36 6.77 6.30
C TYR A 107 7.87 6.16 4.97
N GLU A 108 9.17 5.95 4.82
CA GLU A 108 9.77 5.34 3.61
C GLU A 108 9.51 3.83 3.51
N ASN A 109 9.08 3.19 4.60
CA ASN A 109 8.72 1.77 4.65
C ASN A 109 7.23 1.46 4.43
N VAL A 110 6.38 2.46 4.21
CA VAL A 110 4.95 2.24 4.00
C VAL A 110 4.55 2.53 2.57
N TRP A 111 3.79 1.63 1.96
CA TRP A 111 3.21 1.85 0.64
C TRP A 111 1.83 1.20 0.52
N ALA A 112 1.04 1.68 -0.45
CA ALA A 112 -0.26 1.11 -0.79
C ALA A 112 -0.27 0.65 -2.25
N LEU A 113 -0.72 -0.58 -2.47
CA LEU A 113 -0.87 -1.21 -3.77
C LEU A 113 -2.36 -1.29 -4.13
N HIS A 114 -2.69 -0.86 -5.34
CA HIS A 114 -4.02 -1.05 -5.91
C HIS A 114 -4.13 -2.46 -6.48
N ASN A 115 -4.68 -3.37 -5.68
CA ASN A 115 -4.85 -4.76 -6.08
C ASN A 115 -5.95 -5.49 -5.30
N ASN A 116 -6.23 -6.72 -5.71
CA ASN A 116 -7.18 -7.61 -5.06
C ASN A 116 -6.44 -8.68 -4.24
N ALA A 117 -6.41 -8.52 -2.92
CA ALA A 117 -5.79 -9.48 -2.00
C ALA A 117 -6.47 -10.87 -1.98
N MET A 118 -7.65 -11.03 -2.58
CA MET A 118 -8.31 -12.33 -2.74
C MET A 118 -7.81 -13.12 -3.96
N ARG A 119 -6.80 -12.63 -4.67
CA ARG A 119 -6.29 -13.28 -5.89
C ARG A 119 -4.77 -13.31 -5.88
N PHE A 120 -4.23 -14.51 -6.13
CA PHE A 120 -2.83 -14.68 -6.51
C PHE A 120 -1.83 -14.05 -5.53
N MET A 121 -2.08 -14.17 -4.22
CA MET A 121 -1.08 -13.75 -3.22
C MET A 121 0.29 -14.43 -3.43
N PRO A 122 0.36 -15.72 -3.79
CA PRO A 122 1.63 -16.39 -4.12
C PRO A 122 2.35 -15.85 -5.36
N ASN A 123 1.70 -15.03 -6.19
CA ASN A 123 2.38 -14.36 -7.30
C ASN A 123 3.16 -13.15 -6.79
N PHE A 124 2.68 -12.45 -5.77
CA PHE A 124 3.37 -11.31 -5.18
C PHE A 124 4.46 -11.72 -4.21
N PHE A 125 4.22 -12.76 -3.41
CA PHE A 125 5.09 -13.10 -2.29
C PHE A 125 5.65 -14.51 -2.39
N GLU A 126 6.93 -14.64 -2.06
CA GLU A 126 7.60 -15.93 -1.89
C GLU A 126 7.04 -16.67 -0.67
N LYS A 127 7.31 -17.98 -0.63
CA LYS A 127 6.94 -18.82 0.50
C LYS A 127 7.57 -18.28 1.77
N GLY A 128 6.76 -18.01 2.78
CA GLY A 128 7.25 -17.54 4.08
C GLY A 128 7.83 -16.12 4.10
N GLN A 129 7.58 -15.31 3.07
CA GLN A 129 8.12 -13.94 2.99
C GLN A 129 7.51 -12.99 4.04
N LEU A 130 6.27 -13.21 4.46
CA LEU A 130 5.53 -12.33 5.35
C LEU A 130 5.63 -12.82 6.80
N SER A 131 5.87 -11.90 7.75
CA SER A 131 5.83 -12.22 9.19
C SER A 131 4.47 -11.92 9.83
N LYS A 132 3.71 -10.97 9.25
CA LYS A 132 2.41 -10.51 9.76
C LYS A 132 1.50 -10.17 8.59
N ILE A 133 0.25 -10.61 8.65
CA ILE A 133 -0.83 -10.18 7.78
C ILE A 133 -1.90 -9.56 8.69
N PHE A 134 -2.46 -8.41 8.28
CA PHE A 134 -3.54 -7.76 9.01
C PHE A 134 -4.78 -7.71 8.11
N ILE A 135 -5.88 -8.32 8.55
CA ILE A 135 -7.18 -8.22 7.89
C ILE A 135 -8.08 -7.32 8.74
N CYS A 136 -7.98 -6.01 8.50
CA CYS A 136 -8.66 -5.00 9.29
C CYS A 136 -10.09 -4.76 8.79
N PHE A 137 -11.08 -5.11 9.60
CA PHE A 137 -12.51 -4.83 9.36
C PHE A 137 -13.00 -5.29 7.97
N PRO A 138 -12.79 -6.56 7.57
CA PRO A 138 -13.28 -7.05 6.30
C PRO A 138 -14.81 -7.02 6.26
N ASP A 139 -15.41 -6.80 5.09
CA ASP A 139 -16.87 -6.81 4.95
C ASP A 139 -17.41 -8.18 5.37
N PRO A 140 -18.31 -8.24 6.38
CA PRO A 140 -18.80 -9.50 6.92
C PRO A 140 -19.67 -10.27 5.92
N HIS A 141 -20.26 -9.60 4.92
CA HIS A 141 -21.12 -10.20 3.91
C HIS A 141 -22.13 -11.21 4.51
N PHE A 142 -22.99 -10.74 5.42
CA PHE A 142 -23.89 -11.58 6.21
C PHE A 142 -24.84 -12.47 5.40
N LYS A 143 -25.24 -12.04 4.21
CA LYS A 143 -26.17 -12.79 3.35
C LYS A 143 -25.48 -13.98 2.72
N ARG A 144 -26.08 -15.18 2.79
CA ARG A 144 -25.54 -16.43 2.21
C ARG A 144 -25.04 -16.29 0.78
N LYS A 145 -25.81 -15.62 -0.09
CA LYS A 145 -25.44 -15.37 -1.49
C LYS A 145 -24.14 -14.56 -1.68
N ASN A 146 -23.69 -13.85 -0.66
CA ASN A 146 -22.49 -13.02 -0.67
C ASN A 146 -21.29 -13.68 0.02
N HIS A 147 -21.41 -14.88 0.60
CA HIS A 147 -20.31 -15.52 1.34
C HIS A 147 -19.04 -15.71 0.51
N ARG A 148 -19.18 -15.92 -0.82
CA ARG A 148 -18.06 -16.01 -1.77
C ARG A 148 -17.22 -14.74 -1.88
N LYS A 149 -17.71 -13.61 -1.37
CA LYS A 149 -17.00 -12.33 -1.37
C LYS A 149 -16.17 -12.10 -0.09
N ARG A 150 -16.23 -13.01 0.89
CA ARG A 150 -15.48 -12.90 2.14
C ARG A 150 -14.01 -13.22 1.90
N ILE A 151 -13.12 -12.39 2.44
CA ILE A 151 -11.67 -12.63 2.41
C ILE A 151 -11.26 -13.81 3.29
N ILE A 152 -12.00 -14.09 4.37
CA ILE A 152 -11.77 -15.26 5.21
C ILE A 152 -12.50 -16.46 4.61
N SER A 153 -11.74 -17.34 3.95
CA SER A 153 -12.22 -18.59 3.38
C SER A 153 -11.08 -19.61 3.34
N GLN A 154 -11.38 -20.92 3.31
CA GLN A 154 -10.35 -21.96 3.30
C GLN A 154 -9.31 -21.81 2.16
N PRO A 155 -9.69 -21.53 0.90
CA PRO A 155 -8.70 -21.35 -0.17
C PRO A 155 -7.76 -20.17 0.09
N LEU A 156 -8.30 -19.04 0.55
CA LEU A 156 -7.50 -17.85 0.85
C LEU A 156 -6.61 -18.04 2.07
N LEU A 157 -7.08 -18.74 3.10
CA LEU A 157 -6.25 -19.10 4.25
C LEU A 157 -5.06 -19.98 3.84
N ALA A 158 -5.20 -20.84 2.83
CA ALA A 158 -4.07 -21.61 2.29
C ALA A 158 -3.06 -20.70 1.57
N GLU A 159 -3.50 -19.72 0.77
CA GLU A 159 -2.62 -18.72 0.15
C GLU A 159 -1.91 -17.85 1.20
N PHE A 160 -2.62 -17.40 2.24
CA PHE A 160 -2.01 -16.65 3.35
C PHE A 160 -0.99 -17.51 4.11
N GLY A 161 -1.33 -18.77 4.40
CA GLY A 161 -0.42 -19.72 5.04
C GLY A 161 0.84 -20.01 4.23
N TYR A 162 0.76 -20.03 2.90
CA TYR A 162 1.93 -20.18 2.03
C TYR A 162 2.89 -18.98 2.14
N THR A 163 2.35 -17.77 2.19
CA THR A 163 3.14 -16.53 2.23
C THR A 163 3.66 -16.17 3.62
N LEU A 164 3.04 -16.70 4.68
CA LEU A 164 3.47 -16.51 6.07
C LEU A 164 4.66 -17.39 6.46
N SER A 165 5.64 -16.80 7.14
CA SER A 165 6.78 -17.51 7.74
C SER A 165 6.32 -18.44 8.86
N ALA A 166 7.13 -19.45 9.20
CA ALA A 166 6.91 -20.21 10.43
C ALA A 166 6.90 -19.25 11.64
N GLY A 167 5.89 -19.37 12.51
CA GLY A 167 5.67 -18.44 13.62
C GLY A 167 5.10 -17.06 13.23
N GLY A 168 4.72 -16.85 11.98
CA GLY A 168 4.04 -15.63 11.54
C GLY A 168 2.59 -15.54 12.06
N HIS A 169 2.02 -14.33 12.03
CA HIS A 169 0.68 -14.05 12.54
C HIS A 169 -0.26 -13.51 11.44
N LEU A 170 -1.52 -13.97 11.46
CA LEU A 170 -2.64 -13.51 10.63
C LEU A 170 -3.74 -12.91 11.51
#